data_AF-A0A4Y8S458-F1
#
_entry.id   AF-A0A4Y8S458-F1
#
_cell.length_a   1.000
_cell.length_b   1.000
_cell.length_c   1.000
_cell.angle_alpha   90.00
_cell.angle_beta   90.00
_cell.angle_gamma   90.00
#
_symmetry.space_group_name_H-M   'P 1'
#
loop_
_entity.id
_entity.type
_entity.pdbx_description
1 polymer ?
#
loop_
_entity_poly.entity_id
_entity_poly.type
_entity_poly.pdbx_seq_one_letter_code
_entity_poly.pdbx_strand_id
1 'polypeptide(L)'
;MISFRNDHTFEMHSTGVFFYSNWKLGAWDKNGDTLKLKWHGQPAPALGSTLLIDSGYLKPLDKTVNERFRHIRMFCLGYCKGDN
;
A
#
# COMPACT_ATOMS: atom_id res chain seq x y z
N MET A 1 -4.60 6.21 2.44
CA MET A 1 -3.81 6.70 1.29
C MET A 1 -2.38 6.19 1.43
N ILE A 2 -1.73 5.82 0.34
CA ILE A 2 -0.31 5.43 0.31
C ILE A 2 0.41 6.25 -0.77
N SER A 3 1.58 6.76 -0.45
CA SER A 3 2.39 7.61 -1.31
C SER A 3 3.78 6.98 -1.47
N PHE A 4 4.14 6.65 -2.71
CA PHE A 4 5.46 6.13 -3.06
C PHE A 4 6.35 7.27 -3.54
N ARG A 5 7.53 7.40 -2.96
CA ARG A 5 8.52 8.45 -3.26
C ARG A 5 9.61 7.91 -4.20
N ASN A 6 10.25 8.81 -4.94
CA ASN A 6 11.33 8.47 -5.90
C ASN A 6 12.61 7.93 -5.24
N ASP A 7 12.78 8.16 -3.93
CA ASP A 7 13.90 7.64 -3.14
C ASP A 7 13.68 6.19 -2.65
N HIS A 8 12.71 5.49 -3.24
CA HIS A 8 12.31 4.13 -2.86
C HIS A 8 11.73 4.02 -1.44
N THR A 9 11.26 5.13 -0.86
CA THR A 9 10.48 5.13 0.39
C THR A 9 9.00 5.32 0.13
N PHE A 10 8.17 4.91 1.07
CA PHE A 10 6.73 5.15 1.01
C PHE A 10 6.17 5.55 2.38
N GLU A 11 5.06 6.26 2.32
CA GLU A 11 4.28 6.66 3.49
C GLU A 11 2.83 6.25 3.29
N MET A 12 2.27 5.60 4.30
CA MET A 12 0.87 5.21 4.36
C MET A 12 0.19 5.97 5.48
N HIS A 13 -0.83 6.74 5.12
CA HIS A 13 -1.75 7.35 6.06
C HIS A 13 -3.08 6.60 6.06
N SER A 14 -3.51 6.13 7.23
CA SER A 14 -4.78 5.46 7.44
C SER A 14 -5.54 6.11 8.57
N THR A 15 -6.75 6.58 8.28
CA THR A 15 -7.68 7.07 9.31
C THR A 15 -8.55 5.91 9.77
N GLY A 16 -8.40 5.53 11.05
CA GLY A 16 -9.28 4.58 11.70
C GLY A 16 -10.64 5.19 12.05
N VAL A 17 -11.62 4.33 12.36
CA VAL A 17 -12.86 4.76 13.00
C VAL A 17 -12.48 5.41 14.35
N PHE A 18 -13.11 6.54 14.70
CA PHE A 18 -12.75 7.44 15.82
C PHE A 18 -11.55 8.38 15.60
N PHE A 19 -11.27 8.80 14.35
CA PHE A 19 -10.27 9.84 14.02
C PHE A 19 -8.81 9.52 14.38
N TYR A 20 -8.49 8.25 14.67
CA TYR A 20 -7.10 7.84 14.84
C TYR A 20 -6.37 7.84 13.50
N SER A 21 -5.52 8.83 13.28
CA SER A 21 -4.58 8.88 12.15
C SER A 21 -3.37 8.01 12.46
N ASN A 22 -3.21 6.94 11.69
CA ASN A 22 -2.04 6.08 11.72
C ASN A 22 -1.16 6.37 10.52
N TRP A 23 0.11 6.66 10.79
CA TRP A 23 1.16 6.82 9.80
C TRP A 23 2.09 5.61 9.86
N LYS A 24 2.33 5.00 8.70
CA LYS A 24 3.30 3.92 8.55
C LYS A 24 4.27 4.28 7.44
N LEU A 25 5.55 4.05 7.70
CA LEU A 25 6.63 4.31 6.77
C LEU A 25 7.31 3.00 6.37
N GLY A 26 7.88 2.97 5.19
CA GLY A 26 8.64 1.83 4.69
C GLY A 26 9.50 2.19 3.49
N ALA A 27 10.26 1.21 3.04
CA ALA A 27 10.88 1.19 1.72
C ALA A 27 10.08 0.29 0.78
N TRP A 28 10.12 0.57 -0.52
CA TRP A 28 9.50 -0.28 -1.53
C TRP A 28 10.52 -0.70 -2.58
N ASP A 29 10.29 -1.88 -3.15
CA ASP A 29 11.09 -2.44 -4.24
C ASP A 29 10.15 -3.00 -5.31
N LYS A 30 10.35 -2.60 -6.56
CA LYS A 30 9.50 -3.03 -7.68
C LYS A 30 10.26 -4.04 -8.52
N ASN A 31 9.68 -5.22 -8.70
CA ASN A 31 10.16 -6.26 -9.58
C ASN A 31 9.06 -6.64 -10.59
N GLY A 32 9.15 -6.08 -11.79
CA GLY A 32 8.13 -6.22 -12.83
C GLY A 32 6.76 -5.71 -12.35
N ASP A 33 5.77 -6.60 -12.35
CA ASP A 33 4.42 -6.32 -11.88
C ASP A 33 4.25 -6.52 -10.36
N THR A 34 5.30 -6.92 -9.64
CA THR A 34 5.26 -7.12 -8.20
C THR A 34 5.92 -5.96 -7.47
N LEU A 35 5.27 -5.46 -6.42
CA LEU A 35 5.79 -4.43 -5.52
C LEU A 35 5.96 -5.03 -4.12
N LYS A 36 7.19 -5.03 -3.61
CA LYS A 36 7.52 -5.47 -2.26
C LYS A 36 7.64 -4.26 -1.34
N LEU A 37 6.89 -4.27 -0.24
CA LEU A 37 6.93 -3.29 0.82
C LEU A 37 7.76 -3.82 2.00
N LYS A 38 8.81 -3.08 2.34
CA LYS A 38 9.64 -3.28 3.52
C LYS A 38 9.26 -2.24 4.57
N TRP A 39 8.38 -2.61 5.48
CA TRP A 39 7.91 -1.74 6.55
C TRP A 39 9.00 -1.49 7.60
N HIS A 40 9.07 -0.28 8.16
CA HIS A 40 9.93 0.00 9.33
C HIS A 40 9.41 -0.67 10.62
N GLY A 41 8.21 -1.24 10.61
CA GLY A 41 7.60 -1.92 11.74
C GLY A 41 6.59 -2.96 11.28
N GLN A 42 5.50 -3.14 12.01
CA GLN A 42 4.48 -4.11 11.61
C GLN A 42 3.80 -3.70 10.29
N PRO A 43 3.65 -4.63 9.34
CA PRO A 43 2.95 -4.36 8.08
C PRO A 43 1.52 -3.93 8.32
N ALA A 44 0.97 -3.12 7.42
CA ALA A 44 -0.44 -2.79 7.46
C ALA A 44 -1.28 -4.06 7.16
N PRO A 45 -2.24 -4.45 8.03
CA PRO A 45 -3.02 -5.69 7.83
C PRO A 45 -3.80 -5.74 6.52
N ALA A 46 -4.10 -4.57 5.95
CA ALA A 46 -4.83 -4.44 4.68
C ALA A 46 -3.95 -4.55 3.42
N LEU A 47 -2.63 -4.39 3.54
CA LEU A 47 -1.68 -4.41 2.40
C LEU A 47 -0.72 -5.59 2.47
N GLY A 48 -0.30 -6.00 3.67
CA GLY A 48 0.80 -6.95 3.81
C GLY A 48 2.12 -6.35 3.34
N SER A 49 3.00 -7.20 2.83
CA SER A 49 4.37 -6.88 2.41
C SER A 49 4.59 -7.05 0.91
N THR A 50 3.69 -7.71 0.19
CA THR A 50 3.81 -8.02 -1.24
C THR A 50 2.51 -7.68 -1.95
N LEU A 51 2.63 -6.83 -2.96
CA LEU A 51 1.52 -6.35 -3.77
C LEU A 51 1.76 -6.72 -5.23
N LEU A 52 0.70 -7.05 -5.95
CA LEU A 52 0.69 -7.16 -7.40
C LEU A 52 0.09 -5.88 -7.99
N ILE A 53 0.78 -5.31 -8.96
CA ILE A 53 0.33 -4.20 -9.78
C ILE A 53 -0.48 -4.81 -10.92
N ASP A 54 -1.80 -4.68 -10.85
CA ASP A 54 -2.70 -5.16 -11.89
C ASP A 54 -3.58 -4.01 -12.38
N SER A 55 -3.44 -3.67 -13.67
CA SER A 55 -4.27 -2.67 -14.34
C SER A 55 -4.34 -1.30 -13.61
N GLY A 56 -3.22 -0.88 -12.99
CA GLY A 56 -3.11 0.38 -12.22
C GLY A 56 -3.53 0.29 -10.74
N TYR A 57 -3.96 -0.88 -10.28
CA TYR A 57 -4.34 -1.13 -8.89
C TYR A 57 -3.33 -2.02 -8.19
N LEU A 58 -3.16 -1.79 -6.88
CA LEU A 58 -2.37 -2.64 -6.01
C LEU A 58 -3.24 -3.70 -5.35
N LYS A 59 -2.93 -4.97 -5.61
CA LYS A 59 -3.59 -6.14 -5.02
C LYS A 59 -2.66 -6.82 -4.02
N PRO A 60 -3.03 -6.95 -2.74
CA PRO A 60 -2.20 -7.68 -1.79
C PRO A 60 -2.12 -9.17 -2.12
N LEU A 61 -0.90 -9.69 -2.19
CA LEU A 61 -0.60 -11.11 -2.45
C LEU A 61 -0.34 -11.92 -1.17
N ASP A 62 -0.09 -11.25 -0.04
CA ASP A 62 0.17 -11.92 1.21
C ASP A 62 -1.03 -12.75 1.69
N LYS A 63 -0.79 -14.02 2.00
CA LYS A 63 -1.80 -14.94 2.51
C LYS A 63 -2.39 -14.50 3.84
N THR A 64 -1.69 -13.65 4.59
CA THR A 64 -2.10 -13.09 5.88
C THR A 64 -3.08 -11.91 5.75
N VAL A 65 -3.18 -11.30 4.56
CA VAL A 65 -4.15 -10.23 4.32
C VAL A 65 -5.52 -10.85 4.17
N ASN A 66 -6.47 -10.38 4.99
CA ASN A 66 -7.85 -10.84 4.99
C ASN A 66 -8.46 -10.67 3.59
N GLU A 67 -9.18 -11.68 3.12
CA GLU A 67 -9.79 -11.75 1.79
C GLU A 67 -10.63 -10.51 1.47
N ARG A 68 -11.29 -9.93 2.49
CA ARG A 68 -12.02 -8.67 2.35
C ARG A 68 -11.17 -7.54 1.77
N PHE A 69 -9.87 -7.46 2.08
CA PHE A 69 -8.96 -6.45 1.54
C PHE A 69 -8.37 -6.82 0.17
N ARG A 70 -8.40 -8.10 -0.22
CA ARG A 70 -7.92 -8.55 -1.55
C ARG A 70 -8.87 -8.16 -2.67
N HIS A 71 -10.17 -8.10 -2.37
CA HIS A 71 -11.20 -7.74 -3.35
C HIS A 71 -11.45 -6.23 -3.46
N ILE A 72 -10.94 -5.44 -2.52
CA ILE A 72 -11.16 -3.99 -2.54
C ILE A 72 -9.97 -3.33 -3.21
N ARG A 73 -10.25 -2.59 -4.30
CA ARG A 73 -9.29 -1.76 -5.04
C ARG A 73 -8.91 -0.51 -4.22
N MET A 74 -8.32 -0.70 -3.04
CA MET A 74 -8.10 0.39 -2.08
C MET A 74 -6.92 1.28 -2.40
N PHE A 75 -5.94 0.79 -3.17
CA PHE A 75 -4.64 1.43 -3.27
C PHE A 75 -4.30 1.68 -4.74
N CYS A 76 -4.49 2.92 -5.18
CA CYS A 76 -4.02 3.39 -6.49
C CYS A 76 -2.52 3.65 -6.44
N LEU A 77 -1.80 3.19 -7.45
CA LEU A 77 -0.36 3.31 -7.57
C LEU A 77 0.00 4.68 -8.15
N GLY A 78 -0.11 5.72 -7.33
CA GLY A 78 0.04 7.11 -7.76
C GLY A 78 -1.14 7.57 -8.62
N TYR A 79 -1.51 8.84 -8.51
CA TYR A 79 -2.58 9.46 -9.30
C TYR A 79 -4.00 8.90 -9.06
N CYS A 80 -4.54 9.14 -7.86
CA CYS A 80 -5.91 9.62 -7.86
C CYS A 80 -5.88 10.95 -8.64
N LYS A 81 -6.39 10.95 -9.87
CA LYS A 81 -6.46 12.13 -10.76
C LYS A 81 -6.80 13.40 -9.96
N GLY A 82 -5.92 14.41 -9.99
CA GLY A 82 -6.40 15.79 -9.88
C GLY A 82 -5.65 16.81 -9.05
N ASP A 83 -4.44 16.59 -8.51
CA ASP A 83 -3.67 17.69 -7.90
C ASP A 83 -2.21 17.65 -8.37
N ASN A 84 -1.94 18.43 -9.42
CA ASN A 84 -0.63 18.87 -9.88
C ASN A 84 -0.57 20.39 -9.67
#